data_AF-A0A1A8ZD76-F1
#
_entry.id   AF-A0A1A8ZD76-F1
#
_cell.length_a   1.000
_cell.length_b   1.000
_cell.length_c   1.000
_cell.angle_alpha   90.00
_cell.angle_beta   90.00
_cell.angle_gamma   90.00
#
_symmetry.space_group_name_H-M   'P 1'
#
loop_
_entity.id
_entity.type
_entity.pdbx_description
1 polymer ?
#
loop_
_entity_poly.entity_id
_entity_poly.type
_entity_poly.pdbx_seq_one_letter_code
_entity_poly.pdbx_strand_id
1 'polypeptide(L)'
;MVGVKKRPVKKFNFEINLKSEIEEKVRSYIISDRNKMEEKYKQKRKKKIRRRIKMEQKIASFVFPNSKKEKKLRLSYINKFIKKKKKIKQYLKEIRDKIKSIQTAVNSGVSESPK
;
A
#
# COMPACT_ATOMS: atom_id res chain seq x y z
N MET A 1 -4.69 -4.25 -37.92
CA MET A 1 -3.53 -4.02 -37.03
C MET A 1 -2.98 -2.62 -37.31
N VAL A 2 -3.14 -1.67 -36.39
CA VAL A 2 -2.65 -0.29 -36.58
C VAL A 2 -1.15 -0.27 -36.30
N GLY A 3 -0.34 -0.22 -37.36
CA GLY A 3 1.12 -0.19 -37.28
C GLY A 3 1.60 1.07 -36.58
N VAL A 4 2.01 0.94 -35.32
CA VAL A 4 2.69 2.01 -34.58
C VAL A 4 4.05 2.25 -35.24
N LYS A 5 4.16 3.28 -36.08
CA LYS A 5 5.45 3.74 -36.61
C LYS A 5 6.36 4.09 -35.44
N LYS A 6 7.42 3.30 -35.21
CA LYS A 6 8.44 3.59 -34.21
C LYS A 6 9.10 4.93 -34.56
N ARG A 7 9.08 5.89 -33.63
CA ARG A 7 9.81 7.17 -33.80
C ARG A 7 11.32 6.91 -33.75
N PRO A 8 12.13 7.56 -34.59
CA PRO A 8 13.58 7.46 -34.49
C PRO A 8 14.04 8.20 -33.23
N VAL A 9 14.58 7.46 -32.26
CA VAL A 9 15.28 8.04 -31.11
C VAL A 9 16.65 8.49 -31.62
N LYS A 10 16.78 9.75 -32.05
CA LYS A 10 18.10 10.35 -32.31
C LYS A 10 18.90 10.29 -31.00
N LYS A 11 19.92 9.43 -30.97
CA LYS A 11 20.94 9.44 -29.93
C LYS A 11 21.81 10.68 -30.17
N PHE A 12 21.47 11.78 -29.49
CA PHE A 12 22.35 12.93 -29.43
C PHE A 12 23.51 12.59 -28.48
N ASN A 13 24.64 12.20 -29.05
CA ASN A 13 25.93 12.21 -28.35
C ASN A 13 26.36 13.67 -28.22
N PHE A 14 25.86 14.34 -27.20
CA PHE A 14 26.42 15.61 -26.77
C PHE A 14 27.36 15.31 -25.61
N GLU A 15 28.66 15.29 -25.89
CA GLU A 15 29.69 15.54 -24.88
C GLU A 15 29.57 17.01 -24.46
N ILE A 16 28.57 17.31 -23.61
CA ILE A 16 28.45 18.63 -22.98
C ILE A 16 29.38 18.62 -21.77
N ASN A 17 30.29 19.59 -21.74
CA ASN A 17 31.19 19.85 -20.63
C ASN A 17 30.36 20.32 -19.40
N LEU A 18 30.07 19.40 -18.48
CA LEU A 18 29.15 19.54 -17.35
C LEU A 18 29.72 20.40 -16.20
N LYS A 19 29.94 21.70 -16.41
CA LYS A 19 30.15 22.69 -15.32
C LYS A 19 29.48 24.03 -15.63
N SER A 20 28.20 23.98 -15.99
CA SER A 20 27.38 25.16 -16.24
C SER A 20 26.29 25.28 -15.19
N GLU A 21 26.29 26.39 -14.46
CA GLU A 21 25.27 26.80 -13.48
C GLU A 21 23.82 26.73 -14.06
N ILE A 22 23.71 26.80 -15.38
CA ILE A 22 22.47 26.71 -16.13
C ILE A 22 21.90 25.28 -16.07
N GLU A 23 22.73 24.24 -16.18
CA GLU A 23 22.26 22.85 -16.10
C GLU A 23 21.76 22.49 -14.71
N GLU A 24 22.39 23.03 -13.66
CA GLU A 24 21.95 22.83 -12.28
C GLU A 24 20.60 23.51 -12.01
N LYS A 25 20.38 24.71 -12.56
CA LYS A 25 19.07 25.39 -12.55
C LYS A 25 18.00 24.60 -13.31
N VAL A 26 18.33 24.03 -14.46
CA VAL A 26 17.39 23.18 -15.23
C VAL A 26 17.08 21.88 -14.48
N ARG A 27 18.09 21.21 -13.91
CA ARG A 27 17.91 19.97 -13.12
C ARG A 27 17.06 20.23 -11.88
N SER A 28 17.33 21.29 -11.13
CA SER A 28 16.56 21.66 -9.93
C SER A 28 15.10 22.00 -10.27
N TYR A 29 14.86 22.69 -11.39
CA TYR A 29 13.50 22.95 -11.88
C TYR A 29 12.75 21.64 -12.17
N ILE A 30 13.36 20.71 -12.91
CA ILE A 30 12.77 19.39 -13.23
C ILE A 30 12.47 18.59 -11.95
N ILE A 31 13.39 18.58 -10.98
CA ILE A 31 13.20 17.90 -9.70
C ILE A 31 12.06 18.55 -8.90
N SER A 32 11.99 19.88 -8.86
CA SER A 32 10.95 20.60 -8.14
C SER A 32 9.55 20.29 -8.68
N ASP A 33 9.40 20.20 -10.00
CA ASP A 33 8.11 19.88 -10.63
C ASP A 33 7.71 18.43 -10.41
N ARG A 34 8.67 17.49 -10.41
CA ARG A 34 8.42 16.10 -10.00
C ARG A 34 7.95 16.01 -8.55
N ASN A 35 8.60 16.74 -7.64
CA ASN A 35 8.23 16.77 -6.22
C ASN A 35 6.82 17.35 -6.01
N LYS A 36 6.48 18.46 -6.68
CA LYS A 36 5.12 19.03 -6.66
C LYS A 36 4.06 18.03 -7.14
N MET A 37 4.36 17.26 -8.18
CA MET A 37 3.46 16.22 -8.69
C MET A 37 3.29 15.10 -7.66
N GLU A 38 4.38 14.60 -7.08
CA GLU A 38 4.34 13.57 -6.05
C GLU A 38 3.54 14.00 -4.82
N GLU A 39 3.71 15.25 -4.37
CA GLU A 39 2.93 15.84 -3.28
C GLU A 39 1.44 15.92 -3.61
N LYS A 40 1.08 16.37 -4.81
CA LYS A 40 -0.32 16.36 -5.27
C LYS A 40 -0.92 14.94 -5.23
N TYR A 41 -0.16 13.92 -5.62
CA TYR A 41 -0.61 12.52 -5.51
C TYR A 41 -0.76 12.07 -4.05
N LYS A 42 0.20 12.40 -3.18
CA LYS A 42 0.13 12.12 -1.73
C LYS A 42 -1.11 12.77 -1.11
N GLN A 43 -1.39 14.03 -1.43
CA GLN A 43 -2.58 14.75 -0.94
C GLN A 43 -3.89 14.12 -1.46
N LYS A 44 -3.96 13.77 -2.74
CA LYS A 44 -5.11 13.06 -3.32
C LYS A 44 -5.35 11.71 -2.61
N ARG A 45 -4.28 10.95 -2.32
CA ARG A 45 -4.35 9.69 -1.57
C ARG A 45 -4.86 9.90 -0.15
N LYS A 46 -4.30 10.88 0.58
CA LYS A 46 -4.77 11.27 1.93
C LYS A 46 -6.26 11.64 1.92
N LYS A 47 -6.72 12.41 0.92
CA LYS A 47 -8.15 12.78 0.78
C LYS A 47 -9.05 11.57 0.54
N LYS A 48 -8.63 10.62 -0.31
CA LYS A 48 -9.37 9.36 -0.55
C LYS A 48 -9.48 8.53 0.74
N ILE A 49 -8.39 8.42 1.50
CA ILE A 49 -8.37 7.69 2.78
C ILE A 49 -9.33 8.34 3.79
N ARG A 50 -9.25 9.67 3.98
CA ARG A 50 -10.16 10.41 4.88
C ARG A 50 -11.64 10.19 4.52
N ARG A 51 -12.00 10.25 3.24
CA ARG A 51 -13.37 9.98 2.77
C ARG A 51 -13.82 8.56 3.11
N ARG A 52 -12.96 7.55 2.91
CA ARG A 52 -13.27 6.16 3.27
C ARG A 52 -13.50 6.00 4.77
N ILE A 53 -12.63 6.57 5.60
CA ILE A 53 -12.77 6.53 7.08
C ILE A 53 -14.08 7.18 7.52
N LYS A 54 -14.39 8.39 7.01
CA LYS A 54 -15.64 9.08 7.33
C LYS A 54 -16.87 8.25 6.96
N MET A 55 -16.85 7.60 5.80
CA MET A 55 -17.94 6.72 5.37
C MET A 55 -18.05 5.45 6.23
N GLU A 56 -16.93 4.82 6.58
CA GLU A 56 -16.92 3.67 7.48
C GLU A 56 -17.46 4.02 8.86
N GLN A 57 -17.11 5.18 9.42
CA GLN A 57 -17.67 5.68 10.68
C GLN A 57 -19.19 5.90 10.60
N LYS A 58 -19.68 6.48 9.48
CA LYS A 58 -21.12 6.64 9.27
C LYS A 58 -21.86 5.31 9.17
N ILE A 59 -21.27 4.31 8.51
CA ILE A 59 -21.85 2.96 8.45
C ILE A 59 -21.73 2.26 9.81
N ALA A 60 -20.68 2.56 10.58
CA ALA A 60 -20.47 2.05 11.93
C ALA A 60 -21.59 2.47 12.88
N SER A 61 -22.07 3.72 12.75
CA SER A 61 -23.10 4.33 13.58
C SER A 61 -24.54 3.93 13.22
N PHE A 62 -24.76 3.11 12.17
CA PHE A 62 -26.09 2.56 11.91
C PHE A 62 -26.45 1.53 12.99
N VAL A 63 -27.15 1.98 14.04
CA VAL A 63 -27.69 1.11 15.09
C VAL A 63 -28.85 0.28 14.52
N PHE A 64 -29.79 0.93 13.84
CA PHE A 64 -30.87 0.29 13.08
C PHE A 64 -30.94 0.91 11.67
N PRO A 65 -30.39 0.25 10.63
CA PRO A 65 -30.47 0.76 9.27
C PRO A 65 -31.92 0.70 8.75
N ASN A 66 -32.45 1.86 8.37
CA ASN A 66 -33.87 2.02 8.04
C ASN A 66 -34.17 1.64 6.58
N SER A 67 -33.21 1.86 5.66
CA SER A 67 -33.39 1.53 4.25
C SER A 67 -32.73 0.21 3.83
N LYS A 68 -33.24 -0.43 2.75
CA LYS A 68 -32.59 -1.61 2.13
C LYS A 68 -31.13 -1.34 1.75
N LYS A 69 -30.83 -0.11 1.29
CA LYS A 69 -29.47 0.32 0.91
C LYS A 69 -28.53 0.36 2.13
N GLU A 70 -28.99 0.93 3.24
CA GLU A 70 -28.20 0.98 4.49
C GLU A 70 -27.97 -0.41 5.07
N LYS A 71 -28.99 -1.29 5.04
CA LYS A 71 -28.86 -2.69 5.46
C LYS A 71 -27.75 -3.41 4.69
N LYS A 72 -27.72 -3.24 3.36
CA LYS A 72 -26.68 -3.83 2.50
C LYS A 72 -25.28 -3.28 2.81
N LEU A 73 -25.16 -1.97 3.04
CA LEU A 73 -23.88 -1.35 3.43
C LEU A 73 -23.39 -1.85 4.80
N ARG A 74 -24.29 -1.95 5.78
CA ARG A 74 -23.98 -2.47 7.12
C ARG A 74 -23.54 -3.93 7.08
N LEU A 75 -24.24 -4.77 6.30
CA LEU A 75 -23.86 -6.17 6.10
C LEU A 75 -22.48 -6.31 5.47
N SER A 76 -22.18 -5.52 4.42
CA SER A 76 -20.86 -5.49 3.78
C SER A 76 -19.76 -5.10 4.78
N TYR A 77 -20.03 -4.09 5.62
CA TYR A 77 -19.13 -3.66 6.70
C TYR A 77 -18.88 -4.79 7.71
N ILE A 78 -19.92 -5.43 8.23
CA ILE A 78 -19.80 -6.54 9.19
C ILE A 78 -19.01 -7.71 8.59
N ASN A 79 -19.29 -8.10 7.35
CA ASN A 79 -18.57 -9.17 6.65
C ASN A 79 -17.08 -8.88 6.52
N LYS A 80 -16.71 -7.62 6.27
CA LYS A 80 -15.30 -7.19 6.26
C LYS A 80 -14.63 -7.39 7.63
N PHE A 81 -15.33 -7.11 8.72
CA PHE A 81 -14.83 -7.35 10.08
C PHE A 81 -14.68 -8.84 10.40
N ILE A 82 -15.67 -9.67 10.05
CA ILE A 82 -15.61 -11.11 10.24
C ILE A 82 -14.41 -11.71 9.50
N LYS A 83 -14.20 -11.32 8.23
CA LYS A 83 -13.03 -11.76 7.44
C LYS A 83 -11.70 -11.39 8.11
N LYS A 84 -11.59 -10.16 8.65
CA LYS A 84 -10.40 -9.73 9.40
C LYS A 84 -10.20 -10.55 10.67
N LYS A 85 -11.25 -10.76 11.46
CA LYS A 85 -11.19 -11.59 12.68
C LYS A 85 -10.74 -13.01 12.38
N LYS A 86 -11.24 -13.62 11.30
CA LYS A 86 -10.82 -14.96 10.85
C LYS A 86 -9.32 -15.00 10.55
N LYS A 87 -8.79 -14.03 9.79
CA LYS A 87 -7.35 -13.93 9.50
C LYS A 87 -6.50 -13.78 10.77
N ILE A 88 -6.92 -12.90 11.69
CA ILE A 88 -6.21 -12.71 12.97
C ILE A 88 -6.18 -14.02 13.76
N LYS A 89 -7.32 -14.72 13.86
CA LYS A 89 -7.41 -16.02 14.55
C LYS A 89 -6.47 -17.06 13.92
N GLN A 90 -6.37 -17.07 12.59
CA GLN A 90 -5.45 -17.95 11.88
C GLN A 90 -3.99 -17.62 12.21
N TYR A 91 -3.57 -16.36 12.12
CA TYR A 91 -2.20 -15.97 12.47
C TYR A 91 -1.85 -16.26 13.94
N LEU A 92 -2.78 -16.04 14.87
CA LEU A 92 -2.57 -16.38 16.27
C LEU A 92 -2.39 -17.88 16.48
N LYS A 93 -3.13 -18.71 15.72
CA LYS A 93 -2.95 -20.16 15.75
C LYS A 93 -1.57 -20.55 15.25
N GLU A 94 -1.15 -20.02 14.10
CA GLU A 94 0.18 -20.27 13.53
C GLU A 94 1.31 -19.86 14.49
N ILE A 95 1.19 -18.71 15.17
CA ILE A 95 2.15 -18.27 16.18
C ILE A 95 2.18 -19.25 17.37
N ARG A 96 1.01 -19.68 17.86
CA ARG A 96 0.92 -20.63 18.98
C ARG A 96 1.56 -21.98 18.62
N ASP A 97 1.33 -22.46 17.40
CA ASP A 97 1.89 -23.73 16.93
C ASP A 97 3.42 -23.64 16.80
N LYS A 98 3.95 -22.50 16.31
CA LYS A 98 5.41 -22.22 16.30
C LYS A 98 6.03 -22.17 17.69
N ILE A 99 5.35 -21.52 18.65
CA ILE A 99 5.83 -21.48 20.04
C ILE A 99 5.88 -22.89 20.63
N LYS A 100 4.84 -23.70 20.38
CA LYS A 100 4.81 -25.10 20.82
C LYS A 100 5.94 -25.91 20.21
N SER A 101 6.22 -25.78 18.90
CA SER A 101 7.30 -26.53 18.25
C SER A 101 8.67 -26.18 18.82
N ILE A 102 8.91 -24.89 19.11
CA ILE A 102 10.15 -24.44 19.76
C ILE A 102 10.24 -25.00 21.17
N GLN A 103 9.15 -24.94 21.94
CA GLN A 103 9.12 -25.45 23.32
C GLN A 103 9.32 -26.97 23.36
N THR A 104 8.76 -27.72 22.41
CA THR A 104 9.02 -29.16 22.30
C THR A 104 10.48 -29.45 21.94
N ALA A 105 11.10 -28.67 21.05
CA ALA A 105 12.52 -28.84 20.69
C ALA A 105 13.47 -28.55 21.87
N VAL A 106 13.17 -27.50 22.65
CA VAL A 106 13.88 -27.16 23.89
C VAL A 106 13.72 -28.28 24.92
N ASN A 107 12.50 -28.79 25.11
CA ASN A 107 12.22 -29.85 26.09
C ASN A 107 12.78 -31.22 25.67
N SER A 108 12.91 -31.48 24.37
CA SER A 108 13.52 -32.72 23.86
C SER A 108 15.04 -32.69 23.86
N GLY A 109 15.68 -31.62 24.34
CA GLY A 109 17.14 -31.52 24.45
C GLY A 109 17.88 -31.52 23.10
N VAL A 110 17.17 -31.31 21.99
CA VAL A 110 17.78 -31.25 20.66
C VAL A 110 18.25 -29.82 20.43
N SER A 111 19.44 -29.52 20.96
CA SER A 111 20.22 -28.38 20.51
C SER A 111 20.75 -28.69 19.10
N GLU A 112 19.96 -28.41 18.07
CA GLU A 112 20.53 -28.22 16.74
C GLU A 112 21.38 -26.95 16.78
N SER A 113 22.68 -27.14 17.02
CA SER A 113 23.70 -26.15 16.70
C SER A 113 23.60 -25.83 15.20
N PRO A 114 23.41 -24.56 14.80
CA PRO A 114 23.35 -24.21 13.39
C PRO A 114 24.74 -24.43 12.76
N LYS A 115 24.78 -25.16 11.64
CA LYS A 115 25.86 -25.10 10.65
C LYS A 115 25.38 -24.32 9.44
#